data_AF-A0A8T2VN58-F1
#
_entry.id   AF-A0A8T2VN58-F1
#
_cell.length_a   1.000
_cell.length_b   1.000
_cell.length_c   1.000
_cell.angle_alpha   90.00
_cell.angle_beta   90.00
_cell.angle_gamma   90.00
#
_symmetry.space_group_name_H-M   'P 1'
#
loop_
_entity.id
_entity.type
_entity.pdbx_description
1 polymer ?
#
loop_
_entity_poly.entity_id
_entity_poly.type
_entity_poly.pdbx_seq_one_letter_code
_entity_poly.pdbx_strand_id
1 'polypeptide(L)'
;MAENSRRIIVKHLQLLIFDAEVRHSKWPKFDKVPAGEYEYIDVICERGTSHADRLIEDIDFRGQFEIARPTKSYIDLTACLAVIFVGSAEKLSQVLRILGEEAKLSLKNNKMYVSPWRSLSYMRCKWLYPLGRSKNQTRVTNQGPVGNVQRGAHTRSTGNWTLQLDVLKM
;
A
#
# COMPACT_ATOMS: atom_id res chain seq x y z
N MET A 1 -17.00 -10.37 -5.06
CA MET A 1 -16.17 -11.59 -5.09
C MET A 1 -14.82 -11.36 -4.39
N ALA A 2 -14.05 -10.30 -4.73
CA ALA A 2 -12.70 -10.07 -4.19
C ALA A 2 -12.60 -9.78 -2.67
N GLU A 3 -13.58 -9.09 -2.07
CA GLU A 3 -13.54 -8.77 -0.63
C GLU A 3 -13.57 -10.03 0.25
N ASN A 4 -14.28 -11.07 -0.19
CA ASN A 4 -14.31 -12.35 0.51
C ASN A 4 -12.96 -13.08 0.39
N SER A 5 -12.30 -13.00 -0.77
CA SER A 5 -11.01 -13.64 -1.02
C SER A 5 -9.90 -13.09 -0.12
N ARG A 6 -9.80 -11.76 0.04
CA ARG A 6 -8.76 -11.16 0.91
C ARG A 6 -8.89 -11.59 2.36
N ARG A 7 -10.13 -11.62 2.88
CA ARG A 7 -10.40 -12.08 4.25
C ARG A 7 -10.05 -13.55 4.46
N ILE A 8 -10.29 -14.41 3.47
CA ILE A 8 -9.90 -15.83 3.53
C ILE A 8 -8.39 -15.97 3.58
N ILE A 9 -7.66 -15.22 2.75
CA ILE A 9 -6.19 -15.24 2.72
C ILE A 9 -5.62 -14.75 4.06
N VAL A 10 -6.13 -13.65 4.59
CA VAL A 10 -5.71 -13.13 5.91
C VAL A 10 -5.91 -14.17 7.00
N LYS A 11 -7.07 -14.85 7.06
CA LYS A 11 -7.31 -15.93 8.02
C LYS A 11 -6.30 -17.06 7.86
N HIS A 12 -6.00 -17.46 6.62
CA HIS A 12 -5.03 -18.51 6.34
C HIS A 12 -3.61 -18.13 6.77
N LEU A 13 -3.18 -16.89 6.50
CA LEU A 13 -1.89 -16.36 6.94
C LEU A 13 -1.79 -16.30 8.47
N GLN A 14 -2.86 -15.89 9.15
CA GLN A 14 -2.93 -15.88 10.61
C GLN A 14 -2.82 -17.28 11.21
N LEU A 15 -3.40 -18.31 10.58
CA LEU A 15 -3.22 -19.71 10.99
C LEU A 15 -1.77 -20.19 10.85
N LEU A 16 -1.02 -19.60 9.91
CA LEU A 16 0.41 -19.83 9.73
C LEU A 16 1.28 -18.93 10.62
N ILE A 17 0.69 -18.25 11.61
CA ILE A 17 1.38 -17.40 12.61
C ILE A 17 1.98 -16.12 11.98
N PHE A 18 1.51 -15.71 10.80
CA PHE A 18 1.83 -14.38 10.26
C PHE A 18 0.89 -13.32 10.85
N ASP A 19 1.42 -12.14 11.16
CA ASP A 19 0.62 -10.96 11.48
C ASP A 19 0.12 -10.33 10.18
N ALA A 20 -1.10 -10.69 9.77
CA ALA A 20 -1.71 -10.26 8.52
C ALA A 20 -3.05 -9.55 8.75
N GLU A 21 -3.34 -8.53 7.95
CA GLU A 21 -4.59 -7.77 7.98
C GLU A 21 -5.02 -7.32 6.58
N VAL A 22 -6.34 -7.20 6.35
CA VAL A 22 -6.83 -6.44 5.20
C VAL A 22 -6.62 -4.96 5.52
N ARG A 23 -5.83 -4.28 4.70
CA ARG A 23 -5.58 -2.87 4.82
C ARG A 23 -6.42 -2.07 3.85
N HIS A 24 -7.08 -1.04 4.40
CA HIS A 24 -7.77 -0.01 3.64
C HIS A 24 -6.91 1.25 3.53
N SER A 25 -6.45 1.55 2.33
CA SER A 25 -5.83 2.84 1.99
C SER A 25 -6.89 3.83 1.57
N LYS A 26 -6.85 5.04 2.11
CA LYS A 26 -7.76 6.13 1.75
C LYS A 26 -6.99 7.44 1.75
N TRP A 27 -6.98 8.13 0.62
CA TRP A 27 -6.26 9.38 0.45
C TRP A 27 -7.19 10.50 -0.04
N PRO A 28 -6.99 11.74 0.44
CA PRO A 28 -7.72 12.89 -0.05
C PRO A 28 -7.27 13.26 -1.47
N LYS A 29 -7.99 14.17 -2.11
CA LYS A 29 -7.53 14.80 -3.35
C LYS A 29 -6.33 15.71 -3.03
N PHE A 30 -5.26 15.62 -3.81
CA PHE A 30 -4.12 16.54 -3.73
C PHE A 30 -3.45 16.71 -5.11
N ASP A 31 -2.98 17.91 -5.43
CA ASP A 31 -2.48 18.26 -6.78
C ASP A 31 -3.41 17.77 -7.91
N LYS A 32 -2.87 16.91 -8.80
CA LYS A 32 -3.57 16.28 -9.93
C LYS A 32 -4.06 14.87 -9.59
N VAL A 33 -3.91 14.43 -8.34
CA VAL A 33 -4.31 13.12 -7.85
C VAL A 33 -5.72 13.22 -7.26
N PRO A 34 -6.74 12.56 -7.86
CA PRO A 34 -8.06 12.53 -7.26
C PRO A 34 -8.05 11.71 -5.97
N ALA A 35 -9.00 12.02 -5.09
CA ALA A 35 -9.25 11.21 -3.90
C ALA A 35 -9.57 9.78 -4.30
N GLY A 36 -9.23 8.83 -3.43
CA GLY A 36 -9.49 7.43 -3.68
C GLY A 36 -9.31 6.59 -2.44
N GLU A 37 -9.72 5.34 -2.58
CA GLU A 37 -9.48 4.30 -1.59
C GLU A 37 -9.19 2.97 -2.28
N TYR A 38 -8.49 2.09 -1.57
CA TYR A 38 -8.05 0.82 -2.11
C TYR A 38 -7.76 -0.18 -1.01
N GLU A 39 -8.08 -1.45 -1.25
CA GLU A 39 -7.82 -2.53 -0.30
C GLU A 39 -6.75 -3.48 -0.80
N TYR A 40 -5.85 -3.85 0.11
CA TYR A 40 -4.82 -4.86 -0.11
C TYR A 40 -4.57 -5.62 1.19
N ILE A 41 -3.71 -6.64 1.16
CA ILE A 41 -3.34 -7.40 2.34
C ILE A 41 -1.97 -6.91 2.80
N ASP A 42 -1.85 -6.56 4.08
CA ASP A 42 -0.56 -6.31 4.69
C ASP A 42 -0.14 -7.48 5.57
N VAL A 43 1.13 -7.83 5.49
CA VAL A 43 1.71 -8.94 6.24
C VAL A 43 2.98 -8.44 6.91
N ILE A 44 3.11 -8.66 8.21
CA ILE A 44 4.32 -8.44 8.96
C ILE A 44 4.99 -9.81 9.20
N CYS A 45 6.23 -9.93 8.73
CA CYS A 45 7.05 -11.10 8.95
C CYS A 45 8.10 -10.79 10.04
N GLU A 46 7.99 -11.45 11.18
CA GLU A 46 9.02 -11.43 12.22
C GLU A 46 10.12 -12.44 11.85
N ARG A 47 11.08 -12.02 11.03
CA ARG A 47 12.19 -12.89 10.58
C ARG A 47 13.37 -12.91 11.55
N GLY A 48 13.15 -13.03 12.87
CA GLY A 48 14.24 -13.15 13.86
C GLY A 48 15.29 -12.01 13.85
N THR A 49 15.09 -10.98 13.03
CA THR A 49 15.84 -9.73 12.94
C THR A 49 15.18 -8.69 13.84
N SER A 50 15.91 -7.67 14.26
CA SER A 50 15.41 -6.59 15.10
C SER A 50 14.32 -5.72 14.43
N HIS A 51 14.02 -5.94 13.15
CA HIS A 51 13.02 -5.21 12.37
C HIS A 51 12.11 -6.19 11.65
N ALA A 52 10.81 -6.06 11.89
CA ALA A 52 9.82 -6.85 11.19
C ALA A 52 9.68 -6.38 9.74
N ASP A 53 9.80 -7.30 8.78
CA ASP A 53 9.68 -7.00 7.36
C ASP A 53 8.20 -6.88 7.00
N ARG A 54 7.80 -5.73 6.45
CA ARG A 54 6.43 -5.49 5.98
C ARG A 54 6.32 -5.88 4.50
N LEU A 55 5.39 -6.77 4.20
CA LEU A 55 5.04 -7.20 2.85
C LEU A 55 3.63 -6.73 2.49
N ILE A 56 3.49 -6.30 1.25
CA ILE A 56 2.22 -5.94 0.61
C ILE A 56 1.84 -7.10 -0.30
N GLU A 57 0.64 -7.62 -0.11
CA GLU A 57 0.02 -8.61 -0.97
C GLU A 57 -1.23 -8.02 -1.66
N ASP A 58 -1.30 -8.16 -2.98
CA ASP A 58 -2.46 -7.75 -3.77
C ASP A 58 -2.84 -8.83 -4.79
N ILE A 59 -4.04 -9.38 -4.62
CA ILE A 59 -4.57 -10.51 -5.38
C ILE A 59 -5.05 -10.15 -6.78
N ASP A 60 -5.21 -8.87 -7.08
CA ASP A 60 -5.66 -8.36 -8.39
C ASP A 60 -4.68 -7.31 -8.93
N PHE A 61 -3.38 -7.55 -8.74
CA PHE A 61 -2.36 -6.57 -9.03
C PHE A 61 -2.22 -6.30 -10.53
N ARG A 62 -2.16 -7.36 -11.36
CA ARG A 62 -2.01 -7.21 -12.81
C ARG A 62 -3.15 -6.41 -13.44
N GLY A 63 -4.39 -6.60 -13.00
CA GLY A 63 -5.56 -5.85 -13.47
C GLY A 63 -5.45 -4.34 -13.24
N GLN A 64 -4.63 -3.92 -12.26
CA GLN A 64 -4.37 -2.50 -12.00
C GLN A 64 -3.51 -1.81 -13.09
N PHE A 65 -3.01 -2.55 -14.07
CA PHE A 65 -2.17 -2.03 -15.17
C PHE A 65 -2.79 -2.18 -16.55
N GLU A 66 -4.04 -2.63 -16.66
CA GLU A 66 -4.71 -2.70 -17.96
C GLU A 66 -5.01 -1.31 -18.52
N ILE A 67 -4.66 -1.06 -19.78
CA ILE A 67 -4.88 0.21 -20.47
C ILE A 67 -5.58 0.00 -21.82
N ALA A 68 -6.26 1.02 -22.30
CA ALA A 68 -6.87 1.00 -23.63
C ALA A 68 -5.78 1.10 -24.70
N ARG A 69 -5.85 0.20 -25.70
CA ARG A 69 -4.92 0.13 -26.84
C ARG A 69 -3.45 0.13 -26.36
N PRO A 70 -3.00 -0.93 -25.67
CA PRO A 70 -1.60 -1.02 -25.29
C PRO A 70 -0.71 -1.23 -26.53
N THR A 71 0.51 -0.71 -26.49
CA THR A 71 1.55 -1.08 -27.46
C THR A 71 2.01 -2.51 -27.21
N LYS A 72 2.64 -3.14 -28.20
CA LYS A 72 3.19 -4.50 -28.04
C LYS A 72 4.17 -4.61 -26.87
N SER A 73 5.08 -3.63 -26.73
CA SER A 73 6.02 -3.55 -25.59
C SER A 73 5.29 -3.59 -24.23
N TYR A 74 4.18 -2.84 -24.12
CA TYR A 74 3.41 -2.80 -22.88
C TYR A 74 2.66 -4.11 -22.61
N ILE A 75 2.15 -4.77 -23.66
CA ILE A 75 1.54 -6.10 -23.55
C ILE A 75 2.58 -7.11 -23.03
N ASP A 76 3.77 -7.14 -23.64
CA ASP A 76 4.83 -8.08 -23.27
C ASP A 76 5.31 -7.84 -21.82
N LEU A 77 5.45 -6.58 -21.41
CA LEU A 77 5.80 -6.21 -20.04
C LEU A 77 4.73 -6.64 -19.02
N THR A 78 3.46 -6.38 -19.30
CA THR A 78 2.35 -6.74 -18.39
C THR A 78 2.09 -8.24 -18.35
N ALA A 79 2.40 -8.97 -19.43
CA ALA A 79 2.36 -10.43 -19.44
C ALA A 79 3.37 -11.05 -18.46
N CYS A 80 4.52 -10.41 -18.26
CA CYS A 80 5.54 -10.83 -17.29
C CYS A 80 5.17 -10.49 -15.83
N LEU A 81 4.20 -9.60 -15.60
CA LEU A 81 3.83 -9.13 -14.27
C LEU A 81 3.07 -10.20 -13.50
N ALA A 82 3.39 -10.46 -12.23
CA ALA A 82 2.62 -11.43 -11.45
C ALA A 82 1.13 -11.02 -11.30
N VAL A 83 0.21 -11.99 -11.40
CA VAL A 83 -1.23 -11.76 -11.18
C VAL A 83 -1.46 -11.28 -9.74
N ILE A 84 -0.82 -11.98 -8.80
CA ILE A 84 -0.76 -11.64 -7.38
C ILE A 84 0.60 -11.02 -7.11
N PHE A 85 0.62 -9.82 -6.53
CA PHE A 85 1.86 -9.22 -6.04
C PHE A 85 2.09 -9.61 -4.60
N VAL A 86 3.33 -9.98 -4.25
CA VAL A 86 3.82 -10.11 -2.89
C VAL A 86 5.21 -9.48 -2.82
N GLY A 87 5.40 -8.46 -2.00
CA GLY A 87 6.70 -7.80 -1.89
C GLY A 87 6.73 -6.61 -0.95
N SER A 88 7.93 -6.08 -0.70
CA SER A 88 8.10 -4.90 0.15
C SER A 88 7.60 -3.62 -0.54
N ALA A 89 7.43 -2.55 0.25
CA ALA A 89 7.06 -1.24 -0.25
C ALA A 89 8.07 -0.70 -1.29
N GLU A 90 9.36 -0.97 -1.09
CA GLU A 90 10.44 -0.57 -2.00
C GLU A 90 10.33 -1.30 -3.34
N LYS A 91 10.12 -2.62 -3.29
CA LYS A 91 9.95 -3.44 -4.50
C LYS A 91 8.71 -3.00 -5.27
N LEU A 92 7.62 -2.73 -4.56
CA LEU A 92 6.39 -2.22 -5.16
C LEU A 92 6.64 -0.87 -5.84
N SER A 93 7.30 0.07 -5.17
CA SER A 93 7.62 1.39 -5.73
C SER A 93 8.40 1.30 -7.05
N GLN A 94 9.38 0.39 -7.14
CA GLN A 94 10.13 0.14 -8.36
C GLN A 94 9.24 -0.39 -9.49
N VAL A 95 8.39 -1.38 -9.19
CA VAL A 95 7.46 -1.96 -10.16
C VAL A 95 6.47 -0.91 -10.66
N LEU A 96 5.91 -0.11 -9.76
CA LEU A 96 4.99 0.99 -10.11
C LEU A 96 5.65 2.00 -11.04
N ARG A 97 6.90 2.38 -10.78
CA ARG A 97 7.64 3.32 -11.63
C ARG A 97 7.79 2.78 -13.06
N ILE A 98 8.32 1.56 -13.20
CA ILE A 98 8.55 0.93 -14.51
C ILE A 98 7.23 0.83 -15.30
N LEU A 99 6.18 0.29 -14.67
CA LEU A 99 4.88 0.11 -15.33
C LEU A 99 4.19 1.44 -15.64
N GLY A 100 4.33 2.43 -14.76
CA GLY A 100 3.73 3.76 -14.95
C GLY A 100 4.38 4.52 -16.11
N GLU A 101 5.71 4.43 -16.25
CA GLU A 101 6.45 5.01 -17.35
C GLU A 101 6.08 4.36 -18.70
N GLU A 102 6.09 3.03 -18.75
CA GLU A 102 5.74 2.27 -19.96
C GLU A 102 4.26 2.45 -20.34
N ALA A 103 3.36 2.56 -19.35
CA ALA A 103 1.94 2.87 -19.60
C ALA A 103 1.78 4.25 -20.24
N LYS A 104 2.49 5.26 -19.71
CA LYS A 104 2.48 6.62 -20.24
C LYS A 104 3.01 6.68 -21.67
N LEU A 105 4.10 5.97 -21.96
CA LEU A 105 4.66 5.88 -23.31
C LEU A 105 3.68 5.20 -24.28
N SER A 106 3.10 4.06 -23.86
CA SER A 106 2.11 3.33 -24.65
C SER A 106 0.89 4.20 -25.01
N LEU A 107 0.31 4.88 -24.02
CA LEU A 107 -0.84 5.77 -24.25
C LEU A 107 -0.45 6.96 -25.14
N LYS A 108 0.71 7.57 -24.93
CA LYS A 108 1.20 8.68 -25.75
C LYS A 108 1.36 8.27 -27.22
N ASN A 109 1.92 7.10 -27.50
CA ASN A 109 2.10 6.59 -28.87
C ASN A 109 0.74 6.42 -29.58
N ASN A 110 -0.29 6.05 -28.83
CA ASN A 110 -1.65 5.90 -29.34
C ASN A 110 -2.51 7.18 -29.19
N LYS A 111 -1.87 8.34 -28.95
CA LYS A 111 -2.50 9.66 -28.78
C LYS A 111 -3.63 9.66 -27.73
N MET A 112 -3.45 8.87 -26.67
CA MET A 112 -4.38 8.71 -25.56
C MET A 112 -3.90 9.46 -24.32
N TYR A 113 -4.87 10.01 -23.58
CA TYR A 113 -4.61 10.64 -22.29
C TYR A 113 -4.40 9.59 -21.19
N VAL A 114 -3.47 9.88 -20.25
CA VAL A 114 -3.29 9.05 -19.05
C VAL A 114 -4.37 9.42 -18.05
N SER A 115 -5.38 8.57 -17.90
CA SER A 115 -6.40 8.74 -16.87
C SER A 115 -5.77 8.92 -15.49
N PRO A 116 -6.30 9.79 -14.61
CA PRO A 116 -5.67 10.07 -13.31
C PRO A 116 -5.40 8.84 -12.46
N TRP A 117 -6.30 7.84 -12.49
CA TRP A 117 -6.14 6.57 -11.75
C TRP A 117 -5.07 5.63 -12.28
N ARG A 118 -4.54 5.89 -13.48
CA ARG A 118 -3.40 5.19 -14.08
C ARG A 118 -2.10 5.99 -13.98
N SER A 119 -2.13 7.18 -13.37
CA SER A 119 -0.90 7.93 -13.09
C SER A 119 -0.06 7.24 -12.02
N LEU A 120 1.27 7.37 -12.11
CA LEU A 120 2.20 6.83 -11.13
C LEU A 120 1.87 7.31 -9.70
N SER A 121 1.58 8.61 -9.53
CA SER A 121 1.26 9.18 -8.23
C SER A 121 -0.02 8.59 -7.63
N TYR A 122 -1.08 8.40 -8.42
CA TYR A 122 -2.31 7.76 -7.94
C TYR A 122 -2.07 6.29 -7.58
N MET A 123 -1.33 5.57 -8.43
CA MET A 123 -0.99 4.17 -8.19
C MET A 123 -0.17 4.03 -6.90
N ARG A 124 0.80 4.89 -6.64
CA ARG A 124 1.51 4.88 -5.35
C ARG A 124 0.58 5.09 -4.17
N CYS A 125 -0.43 5.95 -4.27
CA CYS A 125 -1.38 6.16 -3.16
C CYS A 125 -2.15 4.90 -2.78
N LYS A 126 -2.51 4.05 -3.76
CA LYS A 126 -3.25 2.80 -3.49
C LYS A 126 -2.59 1.93 -2.41
N TRP A 127 -1.26 1.81 -2.45
CA TRP A 127 -0.53 0.91 -1.55
C TRP A 127 0.38 1.62 -0.55
N LEU A 128 0.94 2.76 -0.93
CA LEU A 128 2.00 3.45 -0.17
C LEU A 128 1.51 4.70 0.56
N TYR A 129 0.21 5.03 0.48
CA TYR A 129 -0.30 6.13 1.28
C TYR A 129 -0.11 5.82 2.77
N PRO A 130 0.46 6.76 3.56
CA PRO A 130 0.73 6.54 4.97
C PRO A 130 -0.57 6.27 5.73
N LEU A 131 -0.64 5.12 6.40
CA LEU A 131 -1.74 4.74 7.28
C LEU A 131 -1.13 4.45 8.64
N GLY A 132 -1.60 5.13 9.67
CA GLY A 132 -1.19 4.84 11.04
C GLY A 132 -1.67 3.45 11.41
N ARG A 133 -0.75 2.48 11.55
CA ARG A 133 -1.12 1.17 12.13
C ARG A 133 -1.47 1.41 13.59
N SER A 134 -2.71 1.16 13.98
CA SER A 134 -3.06 1.07 15.40
C SER A 134 -2.32 -0.14 15.95
N LYS A 135 -1.16 0.07 16.56
CA LYS A 135 -0.52 -0.97 17.35
C LYS A 135 -1.50 -1.25 18.49
N ASN A 136 -2.29 -2.32 18.38
CA ASN A 136 -2.99 -2.86 19.54
C ASN A 136 -1.90 -3.30 20.50
N GLN A 137 -1.57 -2.40 21.43
CA GLN A 137 -0.65 -2.65 22.50
C GLN A 137 -1.35 -3.57 23.49
N THR A 138 -1.33 -4.88 23.22
CA THR A 138 -1.69 -5.87 24.23
C THR A 138 -0.57 -5.91 25.25
N ARG A 139 -0.49 -4.88 26.09
CA ARG A 139 0.18 -4.99 27.39
C ARG A 139 -0.83 -5.61 28.33
N VAL A 140 -0.84 -6.95 28.39
CA VAL A 140 -1.31 -7.62 29.59
C VAL A 140 -0.25 -7.34 30.65
N THR A 141 -0.49 -6.34 31.49
CA THR A 141 0.18 -6.22 32.79
C THR A 141 -0.90 -6.12 33.84
N ASN A 142 -1.19 -7.27 34.46
CA ASN A 142 -1.86 -7.32 35.76
C ASN A 142 -1.03 -6.49 36.76
N GLN A 143 -1.66 -5.49 37.39
CA GLN A 143 -1.48 -5.10 38.80
C GLN A 143 -2.47 -4.00 39.19
N GLY A 144 -3.06 -4.15 40.39
CA GLY A 144 -4.25 -3.44 40.89
C GLY A 144 -4.09 -1.96 41.28
N PRO A 145 -5.11 -1.36 41.92
CA PRO A 145 -5.38 0.07 41.87
C PRO A 145 -4.85 0.83 43.09
N VAL A 146 -4.15 1.96 42.92
CA VAL A 146 -4.15 3.08 43.90
C VAL A 146 -3.80 4.43 43.22
N GLY A 147 -4.74 5.38 43.28
CA GLY A 147 -4.52 6.77 43.74
C GLY A 147 -3.74 7.83 42.92
N ASN A 148 -4.53 8.74 42.33
CA ASN A 148 -4.44 10.21 42.24
C ASN A 148 -3.32 11.00 41.48
N VAL A 149 -3.82 11.72 40.45
CA VAL A 149 -3.65 13.15 40.07
C VAL A 149 -2.28 13.83 40.23
N GLN A 150 -1.68 14.24 39.11
CA GLN A 150 -1.34 15.65 38.81
C GLN A 150 -0.97 15.91 37.34
N ARG A 151 -1.21 17.17 36.93
CA ARG A 151 -1.07 17.78 35.59
C ARG A 151 0.35 17.72 35.04
N GLY A 152 0.47 17.49 33.72
CA GLY A 152 1.71 17.73 32.96
C GLY A 152 1.45 17.68 31.46
N ALA A 153 1.58 18.82 30.79
CA ALA A 153 1.49 18.97 29.34
C ALA A 153 2.49 18.05 28.63
N HIS A 154 2.05 17.26 27.65
CA HIS A 154 2.94 16.54 26.73
C HIS A 154 2.41 16.59 25.30
N THR A 155 3.38 16.74 24.42
CA THR A 155 3.32 17.20 23.04
C THR A 155 2.62 16.21 22.13
N ARG A 156 1.73 16.72 21.26
CA ARG A 156 1.31 15.97 20.07
C ARG A 156 2.54 15.88 19.16
N SER A 157 3.15 14.71 19.10
CA SER A 157 4.08 14.36 18.04
C SER A 157 3.28 14.35 16.72
N THR A 158 3.25 15.49 16.06
CA THR A 158 2.85 15.59 14.66
C THR A 158 3.96 14.91 13.87
N GLY A 159 3.75 13.65 13.51
CA GLY A 159 4.58 12.96 12.53
C GLY A 159 4.73 13.86 11.30
N ASN A 160 5.96 14.10 10.88
CA ASN A 160 6.31 15.02 9.83
C ASN A 160 5.94 14.42 8.46
N TRP A 161 4.69 14.61 8.03
CA TRP A 161 4.13 14.08 6.77
C TRP A 161 4.83 14.61 5.52
N THR A 162 5.60 15.69 5.65
CA THR A 162 6.27 16.38 4.56
C THR A 162 7.33 15.50 3.87
N LEU A 163 8.10 14.72 4.64
CA LEU A 163 9.18 13.88 4.12
C LEU A 163 8.70 12.69 3.26
N GLN A 164 7.44 12.28 3.42
CA GLN A 164 6.91 11.08 2.76
C GLN A 164 6.06 11.41 1.53
N LEU A 165 5.50 12.64 1.47
CA LEU A 165 4.92 13.18 0.24
C LEU A 165 5.96 13.38 -0.86
N ASP A 166 7.23 13.62 -0.50
CA ASP A 166 8.32 13.72 -1.47
C ASP A 166 8.58 12.39 -2.21
N VAL A 167 8.43 11.25 -1.52
CA VAL A 167 8.49 9.90 -2.14
C VAL A 167 7.33 9.66 -3.11
N LEU A 168 6.18 10.31 -2.90
CA LEU A 168 5.02 10.28 -3.80
C LEU A 168 5.16 11.25 -4.99
N LYS A 169 6.03 12.26 -4.89
CA LYS A 169 6.29 13.28 -5.92
C LYS A 169 7.49 12.98 -6.85
N MET A 170 8.39 12.06 -6.48
CA MET A 170 9.55 11.62 -7.28
C MET A 170 9.22 10.61 -8.37
#